data_AF-A0A061HDW3-F1
#
_entry.id   AF-A0A061HDW3-F1
#
_cell.length_a   1.000
_cell.length_b   1.000
_cell.length_c   1.000
_cell.angle_alpha   90.00
_cell.angle_beta   90.00
_cell.angle_gamma   90.00
#
_symmetry.space_group_name_H-M   'P 1'
#
loop_
_entity.id
_entity.type
_entity.pdbx_description
1 polymer ?
#
loop_
_entity_poly.entity_id
_entity_poly.type
_entity_poly.pdbx_seq_one_letter_code
_entity_poly.pdbx_strand_id
1 'polypeptide(L)'
;MLLATRLYGQKASIGASLNIPHLARRASTWANVPQGPADVSITKNSRMLSNYSHIVKGYSGVKGITEAFRSDNSKEKINLGVGAYRDDHGKPFVLNSVRAAENLIVSSGLNKEYSGITGLPDFTKASATLAFGANSNVPERTVTSQTISGTGALRIGGEFLSRFYKGSKKIYIPNP
;
A
#
# COMPACT_ATOMS: atom_id res chain seq x y z
N MET A 1 3.02 -32.58 19.02
CA MET A 1 3.90 -33.69 19.43
C MET A 1 4.28 -34.49 18.19
N LEU A 2 5.40 -34.12 17.56
CA LEU A 2 6.32 -34.99 16.81
C LEU A 2 7.53 -34.12 16.41
N LEU A 3 8.64 -34.38 17.11
CA LEU A 3 9.98 -33.87 16.84
C LEU A 3 10.63 -34.66 15.69
N ALA A 4 11.46 -34.01 14.87
CA ALA A 4 12.81 -34.48 14.49
C ALA A 4 13.48 -33.43 13.56
N THR A 5 14.40 -32.60 14.04
CA THR A 5 15.86 -32.78 14.13
C THR A 5 16.64 -32.26 12.90
N ARG A 6 17.30 -31.14 13.20
CA ARG A 6 18.40 -30.39 12.58
C ARG A 6 19.63 -31.23 12.21
N LEU A 7 20.17 -31.07 10.99
CA LEU A 7 21.56 -31.32 10.60
C LEU A 7 21.93 -30.27 9.53
N TYR A 8 22.53 -29.14 9.89
CA TYR A 8 23.97 -28.84 9.91
C TYR A 8 24.73 -29.19 8.62
N GLY A 9 25.40 -28.17 8.08
CA GLY A 9 25.91 -28.12 6.73
C GLY A 9 27.07 -29.06 6.40
N GLN A 10 27.18 -29.37 5.12
CA GLN A 10 28.43 -29.72 4.47
C GLN A 10 28.62 -28.85 3.22
N LYS A 11 29.70 -28.07 3.23
CA LYS A 11 30.30 -27.50 2.01
C LYS A 11 30.96 -28.65 1.27
N ALA A 12 30.53 -28.93 0.04
CA ALA A 12 31.28 -29.73 -0.91
C ALA A 12 31.77 -28.80 -2.03
N SER A 13 33.08 -28.58 -2.06
CA SER A 13 33.83 -27.94 -3.14
C SER A 13 34.17 -29.01 -4.17
N ILE A 14 33.63 -28.90 -5.38
CA ILE A 14 34.15 -29.62 -6.55
C ILE A 14 34.17 -28.61 -7.70
N GLY A 15 35.38 -28.24 -8.12
CA GLY A 15 35.63 -27.40 -9.27
C GLY A 15 35.47 -28.19 -10.57
N ALA A 16 34.69 -27.64 -11.49
CA ALA A 16 34.79 -27.92 -12.91
C ALA A 16 34.54 -26.61 -13.65
N SER A 17 35.59 -26.09 -14.28
CA SER A 17 35.59 -24.84 -15.04
C SER A 17 34.86 -25.04 -16.37
N LEU A 18 33.59 -24.64 -16.42
CA LEU A 18 32.85 -24.46 -17.67
C LEU A 18 32.85 -22.97 -18.02
N ASN A 19 33.65 -22.64 -19.04
CA ASN A 19 33.84 -21.29 -19.55
C ASN A 19 32.63 -20.93 -20.43
N ILE A 20 31.59 -20.34 -19.82
CA ILE A 20 30.45 -19.77 -20.54
C ILE A 20 30.70 -18.25 -20.62
N PRO A 21 30.73 -17.64 -21.83
CA PRO A 21 30.97 -16.21 -21.97
C PRO A 21 29.86 -15.43 -21.25
N HIS A 22 30.28 -14.65 -20.26
CA HIS A 22 29.46 -13.72 -19.49
C HIS A 22 28.87 -12.64 -20.40
N LEU A 23 27.68 -12.88 -20.95
CA LEU A 23 26.72 -11.79 -21.15
C LEU A 23 26.11 -11.48 -19.78
N ALA A 24 26.87 -10.72 -18.99
CA ALA A 24 26.39 -10.14 -17.74
C ALA A 24 25.12 -9.35 -18.04
N ARG A 25 23.96 -9.92 -17.66
CA ARG A 25 22.68 -9.23 -17.65
C ARG A 25 22.91 -7.96 -16.83
N ARG A 26 22.80 -6.79 -17.48
CA ARG A 26 22.96 -5.47 -16.84
C ARG A 26 22.28 -5.51 -15.47
N ALA A 27 23.03 -5.18 -14.42
CA ALA A 27 22.49 -5.00 -13.08
C ALA A 27 21.21 -4.17 -13.19
N SER A 28 20.13 -4.62 -12.54
CA SER A 28 18.86 -3.90 -12.58
C SER A 28 19.11 -2.46 -12.13
N THR A 29 18.54 -1.48 -12.84
CA THR A 29 18.60 -0.05 -12.47
C THR A 29 18.07 0.20 -11.05
N TRP A 30 17.36 -0.77 -10.48
CA TRP A 30 16.80 -0.80 -9.14
C TRP A 30 17.80 -1.14 -8.03
N ALA A 31 19.00 -1.64 -8.36
CA ALA A 31 20.02 -2.02 -7.37
C ALA A 31 20.51 -0.82 -6.53
N ASN A 32 20.42 0.39 -7.07
CA ASN A 32 20.89 1.62 -6.42
C ASN A 32 19.77 2.39 -5.70
N VAL A 33 18.53 1.88 -5.66
CA VAL A 33 17.46 2.53 -4.90
C VAL A 33 17.70 2.25 -3.43
N PRO A 34 17.88 3.28 -2.57
CA PRO A 34 18.10 3.09 -1.14
C PRO A 34 16.95 2.29 -0.52
N GLN A 35 17.26 1.07 -0.06
CA GLN A 35 16.32 0.22 0.67
C GLN A 35 16.62 0.34 2.16
N GLY A 36 15.71 0.96 2.90
CA GLY A 36 15.80 1.05 4.36
C GLY A 36 15.61 2.48 4.91
N PRO A 37 15.51 2.63 6.24
CA PRO A 37 15.57 3.95 6.88
C PRO A 37 16.92 4.61 6.58
N ALA A 38 16.94 5.94 6.44
CA ALA A 38 18.18 6.67 6.19
C ALA A 38 19.16 6.52 7.36
N ASP A 39 20.43 6.24 7.09
CA ASP A 39 21.49 6.32 8.11
C ASP A 39 21.63 7.77 8.57
N VAL A 40 21.43 7.99 9.88
CA VAL A 40 21.47 9.33 10.48
C VAL A 40 22.78 9.50 11.25
N SER A 41 23.78 10.14 10.63
CA SER A 41 24.91 10.72 11.36
C SER A 41 24.53 12.15 11.81
N ILE A 42 24.31 12.34 13.12
CA ILE A 42 24.01 13.66 13.69
C ILE A 42 25.32 14.43 13.87
N THR A 43 25.66 15.33 12.95
CA THR A 43 26.74 16.30 13.15
C THR A 43 26.23 17.41 14.07
N LYS A 44 26.67 17.43 15.33
CA LYS A 44 26.36 18.49 16.30
C LYS A 44 27.06 19.80 15.89
N ASN A 45 26.39 20.66 15.14
CA ASN A 45 26.80 22.05 14.98
C ASN A 45 25.88 22.97 15.79
N SER A 46 26.44 23.56 16.84
CA SER A 46 25.78 24.47 17.75
C SER A 46 25.68 25.87 17.14
N ARG A 47 24.64 26.15 16.35
CA ARG A 47 24.16 27.51 16.03
C ARG A 47 22.74 27.42 15.46
N MET A 48 21.78 28.08 16.13
CA MET A 48 20.32 28.12 15.91
C MET A 48 19.59 26.77 15.99
N LEU A 49 19.03 26.47 17.16
CA LEU A 49 18.12 25.35 17.36
C LEU A 49 16.76 25.69 16.74
N SER A 50 16.53 25.25 15.50
CA SER A 50 15.19 25.12 14.95
C SER A 50 14.38 24.13 15.79
N ASN A 51 13.10 24.43 16.05
CA ASN A 51 12.16 23.49 16.69
C ASN A 51 12.05 22.15 15.95
N TYR A 52 12.53 22.08 14.71
CA TYR A 52 12.50 20.89 13.87
C TYR A 52 13.86 20.17 13.75
N SER A 53 14.89 20.63 14.48
CA SER A 53 16.26 20.09 14.39
C SER A 53 16.38 18.60 14.75
N HIS A 54 15.40 18.05 15.47
CA HIS A 54 15.34 16.64 15.87
C HIS A 54 14.45 15.78 14.96
N ILE A 55 13.78 16.37 13.96
CA ILE A 55 12.89 15.62 13.07
C ILE A 55 13.72 14.85 12.06
N VAL A 56 13.59 13.52 12.10
CA VAL A 56 14.21 12.59 11.16
C VAL A 56 13.29 12.37 9.97
N LYS A 57 13.87 12.21 8.77
CA LYS A 57 13.12 11.90 7.55
C LYS A 57 12.45 10.52 7.68
N GLY A 58 11.13 10.48 7.47
CA GLY A 58 10.36 9.24 7.46
C GLY A 58 10.70 8.32 6.28
N TYR A 59 10.50 7.02 6.48
CA TYR A 59 10.71 6.00 5.46
C TYR A 59 9.73 6.14 4.28
N SER A 60 10.23 6.02 3.04
CA SER A 60 9.45 6.25 1.82
C SER A 60 8.96 4.99 1.12
N GLY A 61 9.47 3.80 1.46
CA GLY A 61 9.02 2.49 0.94
C GLY A 61 8.68 2.49 -0.56
N VAL A 62 7.48 2.02 -0.89
CA VAL A 62 6.97 1.95 -2.28
C VAL A 62 6.91 3.32 -2.98
N LYS A 63 6.72 4.42 -2.24
CA LYS A 63 6.69 5.77 -2.86
C LYS A 63 8.06 6.14 -3.44
N GLY A 64 9.14 5.71 -2.78
CA GLY A 64 10.51 5.93 -3.27
C GLY A 64 10.76 5.27 -4.64
N ILE A 65 10.17 4.10 -4.88
CA ILE A 65 10.29 3.39 -6.17
C ILE A 65 9.60 4.18 -7.30
N THR A 66 8.44 4.78 -7.02
CA THR A 66 7.72 5.60 -8.00
C THR A 66 8.46 6.90 -8.31
N GLU A 67 9.12 7.49 -7.32
CA GLU A 67 9.94 8.69 -7.50
C GLU A 67 11.16 8.38 -8.38
N ALA A 68 11.90 7.32 -8.06
CA ALA A 68 13.02 6.83 -8.87
C ALA A 68 12.60 6.54 -10.32
N PHE A 69 11.45 5.87 -10.50
CA PHE A 69 10.87 5.62 -11.83
C PHE A 69 10.61 6.92 -12.60
N ARG A 70 10.11 7.97 -11.94
CA ARG A 70 9.85 9.26 -12.60
C ARG A 70 11.14 9.96 -13.01
N SER A 71 12.19 9.90 -12.19
CA SER A 71 13.49 10.50 -12.49
C SER A 71 14.32 9.76 -13.55
N ASP A 72 13.98 8.50 -13.86
CA ASP A 72 14.66 7.73 -14.90
C ASP A 72 14.32 8.28 -16.31
N ASN A 73 15.34 8.59 -17.11
CA ASN A 73 15.20 9.11 -18.48
C ASN A 73 15.08 8.03 -19.56
N SER A 74 15.17 6.75 -19.19
CA SER A 74 15.03 5.64 -20.13
C SER A 74 13.64 5.63 -20.77
N LYS A 75 13.60 5.47 -22.11
CA LYS A 75 12.35 5.36 -22.88
C LYS A 75 11.65 4.01 -22.67
N GLU A 76 12.40 2.99 -22.27
CA GLU A 76 11.93 1.60 -22.07
C GLU A 76 11.66 1.30 -20.58
N LYS A 77 11.44 2.33 -19.75
CA LYS A 77 11.20 2.13 -18.32
C LYS A 77 9.81 1.57 -18.02
N ILE A 78 9.74 0.59 -17.12
CA ILE A 78 8.49 -0.03 -16.66
C ILE A 78 8.38 0.12 -15.14
N ASN A 79 7.20 0.49 -14.65
CA ASN A 79 6.93 0.61 -13.22
C ASN A 79 6.13 -0.61 -12.73
N LEU A 80 6.79 -1.50 -12.00
CA LEU A 80 6.17 -2.68 -11.37
C LEU A 80 5.87 -2.48 -9.87
N GLY A 81 6.19 -1.29 -9.32
CA GLY A 81 6.00 -0.99 -7.90
C GLY A 81 4.63 -0.39 -7.57
N VAL A 82 3.93 0.17 -8.56
CA VAL A 82 2.63 0.82 -8.37
C VAL A 82 1.51 -0.19 -8.51
N GLY A 83 0.81 -0.49 -7.42
CA GLY A 83 -0.38 -1.35 -7.39
C GLY A 83 -1.66 -0.71 -7.93
N ALA A 84 -1.58 0.09 -8.99
CA ALA A 84 -2.74 0.72 -9.63
C ALA A 84 -2.91 0.18 -11.05
N TYR A 85 -4.15 -0.10 -11.43
CA TYR A 85 -4.49 -0.64 -12.74
C TYR A 85 -4.09 0.31 -13.87
N ARG A 86 -3.58 -0.26 -14.97
CA ARG A 86 -3.14 0.43 -16.18
C ARG A 86 -3.75 -0.24 -17.40
N ASP A 87 -3.93 0.53 -18.47
CA ASP A 87 -4.27 -0.03 -19.78
C ASP A 87 -3.06 -0.68 -20.48
N ASP A 88 -3.28 -1.23 -21.67
CA ASP A 88 -2.26 -1.89 -22.49
C ASP A 88 -1.11 -0.94 -22.91
N HIS A 89 -1.30 0.36 -22.76
CA HIS A 89 -0.28 1.39 -23.03
C HIS A 89 0.37 1.92 -21.74
N GLY A 90 0.12 1.29 -20.59
CA GLY A 90 0.69 1.67 -19.30
C GLY A 90 0.11 2.95 -18.70
N LYS A 91 -1.02 3.46 -19.22
CA LYS A 91 -1.66 4.70 -18.75
C LYS A 91 -2.69 4.40 -17.65
N PRO A 92 -2.97 5.36 -16.75
CA PRO A 92 -4.07 5.20 -15.79
C PRO A 92 -5.39 5.02 -16.53
N PHE A 93 -6.17 4.01 -16.12
CA PHE A 93 -7.43 3.67 -16.76
C PHE A 93 -8.62 4.01 -15.87
N VAL A 94 -9.55 4.80 -16.39
CA VAL A 94 -10.82 5.14 -15.75
C VAL A 94 -11.93 4.34 -16.42
N LEU A 95 -12.75 3.64 -15.63
CA LEU A 95 -13.85 2.84 -16.14
C LEU A 95 -14.92 3.70 -16.83
N ASN A 96 -15.53 3.19 -17.91
CA ASN A 96 -16.61 3.90 -18.60
C ASN A 96 -17.82 4.15 -17.70
N SER A 97 -18.13 3.23 -16.78
CA SER A 97 -19.18 3.42 -15.77
C SER A 97 -18.88 4.57 -14.82
N VAL A 98 -17.61 4.78 -14.45
CA VAL A 98 -17.18 5.91 -13.61
C VAL A 98 -17.34 7.22 -14.37
N ARG A 99 -16.89 7.30 -15.63
CA ARG A 99 -17.07 8.51 -16.45
C ARG A 99 -18.55 8.87 -16.63
N ALA A 100 -19.41 7.88 -16.85
CA ALA A 100 -20.84 8.09 -16.95
C ALA A 100 -21.44 8.63 -15.64
N ALA A 101 -21.05 8.06 -14.50
CA ALA A 101 -21.49 8.54 -13.18
C ALA A 101 -21.02 9.98 -12.89
N GLU A 102 -19.77 10.32 -13.25
CA GLU A 102 -19.24 11.69 -13.11
C GLU A 102 -20.08 12.70 -13.91
N ASN A 103 -20.38 12.39 -15.18
CA ASN A 103 -21.21 13.25 -16.02
C ASN A 103 -22.61 13.46 -15.42
N LEU A 104 -23.24 12.39 -14.91
CA LEU A 104 -24.55 12.44 -14.26
C LEU A 104 -24.53 13.32 -12.99
N ILE A 105 -23.51 13.17 -12.14
CA ILE A 105 -23.37 13.97 -10.92
C ILE A 105 -23.21 15.45 -11.26
N VAL A 106 -22.38 15.78 -12.25
CA VAL A 106 -22.15 17.15 -12.68
C VAL A 106 -23.41 17.76 -13.29
N SER A 107 -24.10 17.04 -14.18
CA SER A 107 -25.32 17.53 -14.81
C SER A 107 -26.49 17.71 -13.83
N SER A 108 -26.49 16.96 -12.72
CA SER A 108 -27.55 17.01 -11.71
C SER A 108 -27.49 18.24 -10.80
N GLY A 109 -26.40 19.04 -10.86
CA GLY A 109 -26.32 20.30 -10.11
C GLY A 109 -26.43 20.15 -8.59
N LEU A 110 -25.98 19.03 -8.03
CA LEU A 110 -26.08 18.73 -6.60
C LEU A 110 -25.31 19.76 -5.76
N ASN A 111 -25.84 20.05 -4.56
CA ASN A 111 -25.14 20.88 -3.58
C ASN A 111 -23.87 20.17 -3.04
N LYS A 112 -23.05 20.91 -2.29
CA LYS A 112 -21.80 20.42 -1.70
C LYS A 112 -21.83 20.50 -0.17
N GLU A 113 -23.02 20.36 0.40
CA GLU A 113 -23.19 20.39 1.86
C GLU A 113 -22.54 19.18 2.52
N TYR A 114 -22.31 19.28 3.83
CA TYR A 114 -21.78 18.17 4.61
C TYR A 114 -22.70 16.94 4.52
N SER A 115 -22.10 15.81 4.22
CA SER A 115 -22.76 14.51 4.39
C SER A 115 -22.92 14.18 5.88
N GLY A 116 -23.80 13.24 6.18
CA GLY A 116 -23.90 12.69 7.54
C GLY A 116 -22.57 12.08 8.01
N ILE A 117 -22.37 12.02 9.33
CA ILE A 117 -21.13 11.51 9.94
C ILE A 117 -20.77 10.10 9.44
N THR A 118 -21.79 9.25 9.27
CA THR A 118 -21.64 7.87 8.78
C THR A 118 -21.58 7.77 7.26
N GLY A 119 -21.63 8.89 6.54
CA GLY A 119 -21.66 8.97 5.08
C GLY A 119 -23.05 9.05 4.48
N LEU A 120 -23.11 8.87 3.16
CA LEU A 120 -24.36 8.87 2.41
C LEU A 120 -25.11 7.53 2.61
N PRO A 121 -26.39 7.53 3.03
CA PRO A 121 -27.15 6.31 3.27
C PRO A 121 -27.23 5.37 2.07
N ASP A 122 -27.39 5.92 0.85
CA ASP A 122 -27.44 5.12 -0.37
C ASP A 122 -26.09 4.47 -0.67
N PHE A 123 -24.98 5.18 -0.42
CA PHE A 123 -23.63 4.65 -0.60
C PHE A 123 -23.33 3.53 0.40
N THR A 124 -23.66 3.70 1.68
CA THR A 124 -23.42 2.69 2.71
C THR A 124 -24.26 1.44 2.47
N LYS A 125 -25.54 1.60 2.09
CA LYS A 125 -26.41 0.48 1.71
C LYS A 125 -25.88 -0.26 0.48
N ALA A 126 -25.54 0.45 -0.59
CA ALA A 126 -24.98 -0.16 -1.80
C ALA A 126 -23.64 -0.87 -1.52
N SER A 127 -22.79 -0.31 -0.67
CA SER A 127 -21.52 -0.92 -0.26
C SER A 127 -21.73 -2.22 0.51
N ALA A 128 -22.70 -2.28 1.43
CA ALA A 128 -23.04 -3.51 2.15
C ALA A 128 -23.57 -4.59 1.20
N THR A 129 -24.47 -4.22 0.28
CA THR A 129 -24.99 -5.14 -0.74
C THR A 129 -23.87 -5.67 -1.66
N LEU A 130 -22.92 -4.82 -2.06
CA LEU A 130 -21.78 -5.21 -2.87
C LEU A 130 -20.87 -6.21 -2.12
N ALA A 131 -20.64 -6.00 -0.82
CA ALA A 131 -19.75 -6.82 -0.01
C ALA A 131 -20.36 -8.18 0.34
N PHE A 132 -21.66 -8.24 0.67
CA PHE A 132 -22.31 -9.44 1.19
C PHE A 132 -23.27 -10.12 0.21
N GLY A 133 -23.61 -9.46 -0.90
CA GLY A 133 -24.59 -9.92 -1.87
C GLY A 133 -26.03 -9.55 -1.50
N ALA A 134 -26.86 -9.32 -2.53
CA ALA A 134 -28.24 -8.83 -2.38
C ALA A 134 -29.18 -9.81 -1.65
N ASN A 135 -28.88 -11.11 -1.69
CA ASN A 135 -29.70 -12.16 -1.08
C ASN A 135 -29.18 -12.59 0.31
N SER A 136 -28.25 -11.83 0.90
CA SER A 136 -27.72 -12.12 2.24
C SER A 136 -28.59 -11.48 3.32
N ASN A 137 -28.74 -12.17 4.46
CA ASN A 137 -29.34 -11.62 5.68
C ASN A 137 -28.32 -10.84 6.54
N VAL A 138 -27.07 -10.75 6.08
CA VAL A 138 -25.96 -10.09 6.78
C VAL A 138 -26.21 -8.58 6.98
N PRO A 139 -26.74 -7.82 6.00
CA PRO A 139 -26.96 -6.38 6.15
C PRO A 139 -27.75 -5.99 7.40
N GLU A 140 -28.75 -6.78 7.80
CA GLU A 140 -29.59 -6.54 8.99
C GLU A 140 -28.80 -6.63 10.31
N ARG A 141 -27.66 -7.32 10.30
CA ARG A 141 -26.80 -7.54 11.46
C ARG A 141 -25.51 -6.72 11.40
N THR A 142 -25.41 -5.77 10.48
CA THR A 142 -24.21 -4.98 10.25
C THR A 142 -24.48 -3.48 10.36
N VAL A 143 -23.42 -2.74 10.68
CA VAL A 143 -23.40 -1.28 10.59
C VAL A 143 -22.32 -0.91 9.58
N THR A 144 -22.67 -0.06 8.62
CA THR A 144 -21.75 0.42 7.58
C THR A 144 -21.58 1.93 7.72
N SER A 145 -20.32 2.38 7.77
CA SER A 145 -19.96 3.80 7.76
C SER A 145 -18.99 4.04 6.61
N GLN A 146 -19.21 5.12 5.86
CA GLN A 146 -18.28 5.57 4.83
C GLN A 146 -16.97 6.04 5.48
N THR A 147 -15.84 5.75 4.84
CA THR A 147 -14.50 6.10 5.32
C THR A 147 -13.60 6.53 4.17
N ILE A 148 -12.40 7.02 4.49
CA ILE A 148 -11.38 7.40 3.49
C ILE A 148 -10.68 6.15 2.98
N SER A 149 -11.34 5.48 2.02
CA SER A 149 -10.87 4.24 1.40
C SER A 149 -10.53 3.14 2.42
N GLY A 150 -9.83 2.09 1.99
CA GLY A 150 -9.50 0.94 2.84
C GLY A 150 -8.63 1.30 4.05
N THR A 151 -7.65 2.19 3.87
CA THR A 151 -6.74 2.58 4.98
C THR A 151 -7.49 3.34 6.07
N GLY A 152 -8.42 4.24 5.70
CA GLY A 152 -9.29 4.92 6.67
C GLY A 152 -10.23 3.94 7.38
N ALA A 153 -10.79 2.98 6.65
CA ALA A 153 -11.61 1.92 7.23
C ALA A 153 -10.85 1.12 8.29
N LEU A 154 -9.62 0.67 7.97
CA LEU A 154 -8.78 -0.08 8.91
C LEU A 154 -8.39 0.77 10.13
N ARG A 155 -8.09 2.06 9.95
CA ARG A 155 -7.75 2.96 11.07
C ARG A 155 -8.91 3.10 12.06
N ILE A 156 -10.11 3.37 11.54
CA ILE A 156 -11.31 3.55 12.37
C ILE A 156 -11.72 2.22 13.01
N GLY A 157 -11.67 1.11 12.26
CA GLY A 157 -11.94 -0.24 12.79
C GLY A 157 -10.97 -0.62 13.91
N GLY A 158 -9.68 -0.37 13.74
CA GLY A 158 -8.66 -0.59 14.76
C GLY A 158 -8.88 0.29 16.01
N GLU A 159 -9.22 1.56 15.82
CA GLU A 159 -9.56 2.47 16.93
C GLU A 159 -10.81 2.01 17.68
N PHE A 160 -11.85 1.58 16.95
CA PHE A 160 -13.08 1.05 17.53
C PHE A 160 -12.79 -0.20 18.39
N LEU A 161 -12.03 -1.16 17.86
CA LEU A 161 -11.62 -2.35 18.62
C LEU A 161 -10.74 -1.97 19.82
N SER A 162 -9.85 -0.98 19.69
CA SER A 162 -9.04 -0.49 20.80
C SER A 162 -9.90 0.04 21.95
N ARG A 163 -10.93 0.82 21.65
CA ARG A 163 -11.80 1.45 22.65
C ARG A 163 -12.83 0.51 23.26
N PHE A 164 -13.50 -0.30 22.44
CA PHE A 164 -14.73 -0.97 22.86
C PHE A 164 -14.58 -2.48 23.10
N TYR A 165 -13.63 -3.15 22.44
CA TYR A 165 -13.45 -4.58 22.63
C TYR A 165 -12.70 -4.89 23.93
N LYS A 166 -13.36 -5.46 24.94
CA LYS A 166 -12.72 -5.72 26.26
C LYS A 166 -11.72 -6.88 26.28
N GLY A 167 -11.66 -7.67 25.20
CA GLY A 167 -10.80 -8.85 25.11
C GLY A 167 -9.33 -8.53 24.78
N SER A 168 -8.61 -9.54 24.32
CA SER A 168 -7.19 -9.42 23.94
C SER A 168 -6.99 -8.38 22.84
N LYS A 169 -5.93 -7.57 22.98
CA LYS A 169 -5.52 -6.57 21.98
C LYS A 169 -4.44 -7.08 21.02
N LYS A 170 -4.14 -8.39 21.06
CA LYS A 170 -3.20 -9.02 20.13
C LYS A 170 -3.83 -9.10 18.73
N ILE A 171 -3.14 -8.55 17.74
CA ILE A 171 -3.55 -8.61 16.33
C ILE A 171 -2.66 -9.65 15.63
N TYR A 172 -3.30 -10.64 15.00
CA TYR A 172 -2.60 -11.64 14.19
C TYR A 172 -2.67 -11.23 12.72
N ILE A 173 -1.51 -11.14 12.08
CA ILE A 173 -1.37 -10.83 10.65
C ILE A 173 -0.73 -12.03 9.93
N PRO A 174 -1.12 -12.32 8.67
CA PRO A 174 -0.51 -13.41 7.91
C PRO A 174 0.98 -13.14 7.67
N ASN A 175 1.78 -14.21 7.59
CA ASN A 175 3.16 -14.12 7.12
C ASN A 175 3.13 -13.95 5.60
N PRO A 176 3.67 -12.86 5.04
CA PRO A 176 3.65 -12.59 3.60
C PRO A 176 4.44 -13.63 2.78
#